data_AF-A0A6G0VPA6-F1
#
_entry.id   AF-A0A6G0VPA6-F1
#
_cell.length_a   1.000
_cell.length_b   1.000
_cell.length_c   1.000
_cell.angle_alpha   90.00
_cell.angle_beta   90.00
_cell.angle_gamma   90.00
#
_symmetry.space_group_name_H-M   'P 1'
#
loop_
_entity.id
_entity.type
_entity.pdbx_description
1 polymer ?
#
loop_
_entity_poly.entity_id
_entity_poly.type
_entity_poly.pdbx_seq_one_letter_code
_entity_poly.pdbx_strand_id
1 'polypeptide(L)'
;MDALDEEILSDDDFSNSDLDSDIVVENKHDTCTEESGLSSDEKESSDQNYLGKDGTKWKARMPSSNSRTRSHNLVTHLPGVKGVAKNSKSIIDSWQLFFPDEVISEIVNFTNIKIQKVREHFARVRDAKDTDIIEMKAIIGLLYLSGSLRSSHQNLCDLWRTDGLGVDYFHATMNIRRFRFILQCLRFDDVNSRNT
;
A
#
# COMPACT_ATOMS: atom_id res chain seq x y z
N MET A 1 -10.82 36.11 -41.03
CA MET A 1 -11.32 34.76 -41.35
C MET A 1 -10.16 34.04 -41.98
N ASP A 2 -9.50 33.18 -41.22
CA ASP A 2 -9.32 31.77 -41.57
C ASP A 2 -8.71 31.08 -40.35
N ALA A 3 -9.37 29.99 -39.97
CA ALA A 3 -9.23 29.30 -38.71
C ALA A 3 -7.95 28.45 -38.69
N LEU A 4 -7.26 28.45 -37.55
CA LEU A 4 -6.23 27.48 -37.23
C LEU A 4 -6.90 26.31 -36.52
N ASP A 5 -6.89 25.14 -37.17
CA ASP A 5 -7.32 23.88 -36.61
C ASP A 5 -6.35 23.46 -35.48
N GLU A 6 -6.84 23.48 -34.24
CA GLU A 6 -6.23 22.80 -33.11
C GLU A 6 -6.53 21.30 -33.23
N GLU A 7 -5.53 20.50 -33.63
CA GLU A 7 -5.60 19.05 -33.44
C GLU A 7 -5.44 18.72 -31.95
N ILE A 8 -6.58 18.43 -31.33
CA ILE A 8 -6.70 17.81 -30.00
C ILE A 8 -6.24 16.36 -30.14
N LEU A 9 -5.05 16.01 -29.63
CA LEU A 9 -4.66 14.61 -29.46
C LEU A 9 -5.49 14.00 -28.32
N SER A 10 -6.31 13.03 -28.72
CA SER A 10 -7.28 12.29 -27.92
C SER A 10 -6.66 11.51 -26.77
N ASP A 11 -7.19 11.73 -25.57
CA ASP A 11 -7.14 10.83 -24.41
C ASP A 11 -8.00 9.58 -24.70
N ASP A 12 -7.38 8.42 -24.90
CA ASP A 12 -7.90 7.09 -24.52
C ASP A 12 -6.99 6.00 -25.10
N ASP A 13 -6.11 5.41 -24.26
CA ASP A 13 -5.87 3.96 -24.23
C ASP A 13 -4.97 3.61 -23.02
N PHE A 14 -5.59 3.39 -21.85
CA PHE A 14 -4.97 2.63 -20.77
C PHE A 14 -5.72 1.31 -20.63
N SER A 15 -5.34 0.34 -21.47
CA SER A 15 -5.67 -1.07 -21.25
C SER A 15 -5.01 -1.57 -19.96
N ASN A 16 -5.77 -1.54 -18.86
CA ASN A 16 -5.44 -2.28 -17.63
C ASN A 16 -6.00 -3.70 -17.75
N SER A 17 -5.24 -4.59 -18.39
CA SER A 17 -5.48 -6.03 -18.30
C SER A 17 -4.53 -6.64 -17.28
N ASP A 18 -4.92 -6.64 -16.01
CA ASP A 18 -4.47 -7.58 -14.98
C ASP A 18 -5.33 -7.36 -13.72
N LEU A 19 -6.58 -7.85 -13.79
CA LEU A 19 -7.46 -8.01 -12.62
C LEU A 19 -7.47 -9.50 -12.26
N ASP A 20 -6.57 -9.91 -11.37
CA ASP A 20 -6.65 -11.19 -10.70
C ASP A 20 -7.72 -11.07 -9.60
N SER A 21 -8.93 -11.54 -9.91
CA SER A 21 -10.08 -11.48 -9.01
C SER A 21 -10.01 -12.61 -7.98
N ASP A 22 -9.51 -12.31 -6.79
CA ASP A 22 -9.66 -13.18 -5.63
C ASP A 22 -11.14 -13.28 -5.22
N ILE A 23 -11.80 -14.36 -5.64
CA ILE A 23 -13.13 -14.75 -5.18
C ILE A 23 -13.02 -15.20 -3.71
N VAL A 24 -13.45 -14.35 -2.79
CA VAL A 24 -13.69 -14.73 -1.39
C VAL A 24 -15.06 -15.38 -1.30
N VAL A 25 -15.11 -16.71 -1.21
CA VAL A 25 -16.35 -17.44 -0.94
C VAL A 25 -16.72 -17.22 0.54
N GLU A 26 -17.66 -16.31 0.75
CA GLU A 26 -18.28 -16.04 2.05
C GLU A 26 -19.19 -17.22 2.44
N ASN A 27 -18.70 -18.13 3.29
CA ASN A 27 -19.57 -19.14 3.90
C ASN A 27 -20.39 -18.49 5.03
N LYS A 28 -21.63 -18.12 4.74
CA LYS A 28 -22.66 -17.83 5.75
C LYS A 28 -23.10 -19.14 6.39
N HIS A 29 -22.60 -19.44 7.59
CA HIS A 29 -23.16 -20.49 8.42
C HIS A 29 -23.99 -19.85 9.53
N ASP A 30 -25.26 -19.60 9.23
CA ASP A 30 -26.25 -19.30 10.27
C ASP A 30 -26.56 -20.61 11.00
N THR A 31 -26.27 -20.65 12.30
CA THR A 31 -26.79 -21.71 13.17
C THR A 31 -27.35 -21.05 14.41
N CYS A 32 -28.61 -20.66 14.29
CA CYS A 32 -29.48 -20.42 15.43
C CYS A 32 -29.80 -21.79 16.04
N THR A 33 -29.30 -22.06 17.24
CA THR A 33 -29.80 -23.18 18.04
C THR A 33 -30.40 -22.60 19.31
N GLU A 34 -31.73 -22.65 19.35
CA GLU A 34 -32.59 -22.26 20.46
C GLU A 34 -32.18 -22.99 21.75
N GLU A 35 -32.04 -22.24 22.84
CA GLU A 35 -31.81 -22.76 24.19
C GLU A 35 -33.11 -23.42 24.68
N SER A 36 -33.07 -24.73 24.97
CA SER A 36 -34.15 -25.39 25.72
C SER A 36 -33.55 -26.11 26.91
N GLY A 37 -33.83 -25.55 28.10
CA GLY A 37 -33.38 -26.08 29.37
C GLY A 37 -34.05 -27.41 29.71
N LEU A 38 -33.23 -28.38 30.13
CA LEU A 38 -33.65 -29.46 31.00
C LEU A 38 -32.56 -29.66 32.07
N SER A 39 -32.96 -29.45 33.32
CA SER A 39 -32.17 -29.78 34.49
C SER A 39 -32.01 -31.29 34.61
N SER A 40 -30.78 -31.78 34.67
CA SER A 40 -30.46 -33.02 35.35
C SER A 40 -29.12 -32.86 36.05
N ASP A 41 -29.21 -32.96 37.36
CA ASP A 41 -28.10 -32.94 38.31
C ASP A 41 -27.38 -34.29 38.21
N GLU A 42 -26.44 -34.41 37.28
CA GLU A 42 -25.53 -35.55 37.20
C GLU A 42 -24.10 -35.10 37.46
N LYS A 43 -23.50 -35.70 38.49
CA LYS A 43 -22.09 -35.53 38.85
C LYS A 43 -21.20 -36.05 37.71
N GLU A 44 -20.88 -35.21 36.72
CA GLU A 44 -19.93 -35.55 35.67
C GLU A 44 -18.48 -35.46 36.16
N SER A 45 -18.01 -36.62 36.63
CA SER A 45 -16.60 -36.94 36.73
C SER A 45 -15.94 -36.92 35.34
N SER A 46 -14.91 -36.07 35.20
CA SER A 46 -13.70 -36.18 34.35
C SER A 46 -13.81 -36.72 32.90
N ASP A 47 -13.32 -35.93 31.94
CA ASP A 47 -13.07 -36.26 30.51
C ASP A 47 -14.23 -36.11 29.51
N GLN A 48 -14.83 -34.91 29.42
CA GLN A 48 -15.57 -34.51 28.21
C GLN A 48 -14.63 -34.41 27.00
N ASN A 49 -14.93 -35.16 25.94
CA ASN A 49 -14.21 -35.14 24.66
C ASN A 49 -15.20 -34.97 23.50
N TYR A 50 -14.83 -34.20 22.48
CA TYR A 50 -15.55 -34.06 21.22
C TYR A 50 -14.91 -34.95 20.15
N LEU A 51 -15.71 -35.49 19.22
CA LEU A 51 -15.23 -36.34 18.14
C LEU A 51 -15.46 -35.66 16.78
N GLY A 52 -14.39 -35.49 16.01
CA GLY A 52 -14.44 -35.05 14.62
C GLY A 52 -14.96 -36.15 13.70
N LYS A 53 -15.47 -35.77 12.53
CA LYS A 53 -15.98 -36.71 11.51
C LYS A 53 -14.89 -37.66 10.97
N ASP A 54 -13.64 -37.25 11.08
CA ASP A 54 -12.41 -38.01 10.77
C ASP A 54 -11.96 -38.95 11.90
N GLY A 55 -12.70 -38.98 13.02
CA GLY A 55 -12.35 -39.75 14.22
C GLY A 55 -11.38 -39.04 15.18
N THR A 56 -11.00 -37.79 14.91
CA THR A 56 -10.12 -37.02 15.79
C THR A 56 -10.82 -36.69 17.11
N LYS A 57 -10.20 -37.02 18.25
CA LYS A 57 -10.73 -36.74 19.59
C LYS A 57 -10.15 -35.44 20.16
N TRP A 58 -11.00 -34.48 20.45
CA TRP A 58 -10.66 -33.20 21.06
C TRP A 58 -11.04 -33.20 22.53
N LYS A 59 -10.10 -32.93 23.43
CA LYS A 59 -10.42 -32.78 24.86
C LYS A 59 -11.10 -31.44 25.09
N ALA A 60 -12.23 -31.42 25.79
CA ALA A 60 -12.96 -30.18 26.11
C ALA A 60 -12.18 -29.29 27.09
N ARG A 61 -11.30 -29.88 27.91
CA ARG A 61 -10.42 -29.17 28.83
C ARG A 61 -8.97 -29.39 28.48
N MET A 62 -8.17 -28.33 28.62
CA MET A 62 -6.72 -28.41 28.47
C MET A 62 -6.19 -29.43 29.50
N PRO A 63 -5.45 -30.47 29.07
CA PRO A 63 -4.92 -31.47 30.00
C PRO A 63 -3.97 -30.82 31.00
N SER A 64 -3.93 -31.34 32.24
CA SER A 64 -2.98 -30.86 33.25
C SER A 64 -1.54 -31.06 32.75
N SER A 65 -0.81 -29.96 32.62
CA SER A 65 0.57 -30.00 32.13
C SER A 65 1.52 -30.41 33.26
N ASN A 66 1.69 -31.72 33.47
CA ASN A 66 2.75 -32.25 34.36
C ASN A 66 4.14 -32.30 33.69
N SER A 67 4.28 -31.73 32.49
CA SER A 67 5.51 -31.76 31.70
C SER A 67 6.03 -30.35 31.47
N ARG A 68 7.35 -30.18 31.58
CA ARG A 68 8.03 -28.93 31.23
C ARG A 68 7.94 -28.70 29.73
N THR A 69 7.61 -27.47 29.30
CA THR A 69 7.68 -27.06 27.90
C THR A 69 9.06 -27.39 27.32
N ARG A 70 9.09 -28.13 26.20
CA ARG A 70 10.33 -28.52 25.53
C ARG A 70 11.16 -27.27 25.19
N SER A 71 12.48 -27.37 25.26
CA SER A 71 13.39 -26.23 25.07
C SER A 71 13.19 -25.52 23.72
N HIS A 72 12.91 -26.27 22.64
CA HIS A 72 12.63 -25.69 21.32
C HIS A 72 11.27 -24.98 21.21
N ASN A 73 10.35 -25.20 22.15
CA ASN A 73 9.07 -24.50 22.25
C ASN A 73 9.15 -23.27 23.17
N LEU A 74 10.29 -23.04 23.82
CA LEU A 74 10.51 -21.83 24.59
C LEU A 74 10.83 -20.70 23.63
N VAL A 75 9.89 -19.77 23.47
CA VAL A 75 10.14 -18.50 22.78
C VAL A 75 11.10 -17.67 23.66
N THR A 76 12.39 -17.74 23.38
CA THR A 76 13.44 -17.04 24.16
C THR A 76 13.66 -15.60 23.71
N HIS A 77 13.33 -15.29 22.46
CA HIS A 77 13.42 -13.94 21.90
C HIS A 77 12.07 -13.48 21.44
N LEU A 78 11.58 -12.39 22.04
CA LEU A 78 10.38 -11.74 21.55
C LEU A 78 10.67 -11.11 20.18
N PRO A 79 9.76 -11.22 19.21
CA PRO A 79 9.88 -10.50 17.96
C PRO A 79 9.89 -8.98 18.24
N GLY A 80 10.77 -8.27 17.55
CA GLY A 80 10.93 -6.84 17.77
C GLY A 80 11.89 -6.20 16.78
N VAL A 81 11.91 -4.86 16.80
CA VAL A 81 12.74 -4.03 15.94
C VAL A 81 14.23 -4.30 16.19
N LYS A 82 15.02 -4.43 15.12
CA LYS A 82 16.44 -4.82 15.17
C LYS A 82 17.37 -3.67 14.74
N GLY A 83 18.62 -3.70 15.22
CA GLY A 83 19.68 -2.80 14.76
C GLY A 83 19.36 -1.32 14.94
N VAL A 84 19.71 -0.52 13.93
CA VAL A 84 19.53 0.95 13.89
C VAL A 84 18.07 1.38 14.03
N ALA A 85 17.13 0.52 13.63
CA ALA A 85 15.71 0.83 13.69
C ALA A 85 15.18 0.99 15.14
N LYS A 86 15.89 0.46 16.14
CA LYS A 86 15.56 0.66 17.57
C LYS A 86 15.68 2.12 18.02
N ASN A 87 16.46 2.92 17.30
CA ASN A 87 16.72 4.32 17.64
C ASN A 87 15.70 5.28 17.00
N SER A 88 14.84 4.77 16.12
CA SER A 88 13.81 5.56 15.46
C SER A 88 12.74 6.00 16.47
N LYS A 89 12.47 7.31 16.55
CA LYS A 89 11.50 7.88 17.50
C LYS A 89 10.28 8.47 16.81
N SER A 90 10.41 8.81 15.53
CA SER A 90 9.32 9.37 14.74
C SER A 90 8.90 8.43 13.60
N ILE A 91 7.70 8.68 13.05
CA ILE A 91 7.22 7.98 11.85
C ILE A 91 8.16 8.26 10.68
N ILE A 92 8.66 9.50 10.56
CA ILE A 92 9.55 9.92 9.48
C ILE A 92 10.91 9.24 9.60
N ASP A 93 11.47 9.17 10.81
CA ASP A 93 12.73 8.47 11.08
C ASP A 93 12.60 6.99 10.69
N SER A 94 11.44 6.39 10.98
CA SER A 94 11.16 4.99 10.65
C SER A 94 11.04 4.79 9.14
N TRP A 95 10.42 5.74 8.45
CA TRP A 95 10.25 5.72 7.00
C TRP A 95 11.58 5.87 6.27
N GLN A 96 12.46 6.76 6.75
CA GLN A 96 13.79 7.00 6.18
C GLN A 96 14.72 5.77 6.25
N LEU A 97 14.43 4.79 7.12
CA LEU A 97 15.17 3.52 7.13
C LEU A 97 14.94 2.69 5.85
N PHE A 98 13.78 2.88 5.20
CA PHE A 98 13.43 2.19 3.95
C PHE A 98 13.70 3.06 2.73
N PHE A 99 13.50 4.37 2.87
CA PHE A 99 13.75 5.37 1.82
C PHE A 99 14.76 6.41 2.31
N PRO A 100 16.06 6.05 2.34
CA PRO A 100 17.10 6.98 2.77
C PRO A 100 17.25 8.11 1.76
N ASP A 101 17.76 9.26 2.21
CA ASP A 101 17.84 10.48 1.40
C ASP A 101 18.76 10.31 0.18
N GLU A 102 19.75 9.42 0.25
CA GLU A 102 20.61 9.05 -0.87
C GLU A 102 19.81 8.41 -2.01
N VAL A 103 18.91 7.46 -1.69
CA VAL A 103 18.05 6.78 -2.67
C VAL A 103 17.10 7.78 -3.31
N ILE A 104 16.50 8.68 -2.53
CA ILE A 104 15.62 9.73 -3.08
C ILE A 104 16.41 10.67 -4.00
N SER A 105 17.63 11.01 -3.62
CA SER A 105 18.52 11.85 -4.43
C SER A 105 18.88 11.18 -5.77
N GLU A 106 19.13 9.88 -5.78
CA GLU A 106 19.35 9.11 -7.01
C GLU A 106 18.10 9.13 -7.91
N ILE A 107 16.91 8.90 -7.36
CA ILE A 107 15.65 8.97 -8.11
C ILE A 107 15.46 10.36 -8.73
N VAL A 108 15.74 11.42 -7.97
CA VAL A 108 15.70 12.81 -8.46
C VAL A 108 16.68 13.00 -9.62
N ASN A 109 17.92 12.53 -9.49
CA ASN A 109 18.94 12.64 -10.54
C ASN A 109 18.51 11.95 -11.83
N PHE A 110 18.09 10.69 -11.76
CA PHE A 110 17.66 9.93 -12.94
C PHE A 110 16.39 10.50 -13.58
N THR A 111 15.45 10.96 -12.76
CA THR A 111 14.24 11.63 -13.23
C THR A 111 14.58 12.94 -13.94
N ASN A 112 15.52 13.73 -13.43
CA ASN A 112 15.97 14.97 -14.06
C ASN A 112 16.66 14.73 -15.41
N ILE A 113 17.45 13.65 -15.55
CA ILE A 113 18.01 13.25 -16.86
C ILE A 113 16.88 13.01 -17.87
N LYS A 114 15.79 12.35 -17.47
CA LYS A 114 14.63 12.14 -18.34
C LYS A 114 13.90 13.45 -18.65
N ILE A 115 13.69 14.31 -17.65
CA ILE A 115 13.05 15.63 -17.82
C ILE A 115 13.82 16.46 -18.85
N GLN A 116 15.15 16.52 -18.74
CA GLN A 116 16.01 17.26 -19.66
C GLN A 116 15.85 16.79 -21.11
N LYS A 117 15.72 15.47 -21.35
CA LYS A 117 15.49 14.91 -22.69
C LYS A 117 14.12 15.28 -23.27
N VAL A 118 13.07 15.37 -22.45
CA VAL A 118 11.72 15.69 -22.94
C VAL A 118 11.49 17.20 -22.99
N ARG A 119 12.28 18.01 -22.28
CA ARG A 119 12.15 19.47 -22.17
C ARG A 119 12.02 20.19 -23.51
N GLU A 120 12.68 19.71 -24.56
CA GLU A 120 12.62 20.30 -25.91
C GLU A 120 11.20 20.30 -26.52
N HIS A 121 10.33 19.40 -26.06
CA HIS A 121 8.94 19.31 -26.52
C HIS A 121 8.01 20.32 -25.83
N PHE A 122 8.52 21.10 -24.87
CA PHE A 122 7.73 22.08 -24.12
C PHE A 122 8.09 23.51 -24.51
N ALA A 123 7.08 24.29 -24.91
CA ALA A 123 7.28 25.70 -25.26
C ALA A 123 7.70 26.57 -24.06
N ARG A 124 7.32 26.17 -22.83
CA ARG A 124 7.62 26.92 -21.61
C ARG A 124 8.58 26.14 -20.73
N VAL A 125 9.72 26.77 -20.40
CA VAL A 125 10.74 26.20 -19.50
C VAL A 125 10.15 25.74 -18.16
N ARG A 126 9.18 26.49 -17.62
CA ARG A 126 8.53 26.17 -16.35
C ARG A 126 7.79 24.84 -16.36
N ASP A 127 7.22 24.44 -17.50
CA ASP A 127 6.38 23.24 -17.59
C ASP A 127 7.23 21.97 -17.56
N ALA A 128 8.51 22.06 -17.94
CA ALA A 128 9.51 20.99 -17.85
C ALA A 128 10.71 21.35 -16.96
N LYS A 129 10.43 22.00 -15.81
CA LYS A 129 11.44 22.30 -14.79
C LYS A 129 11.93 21.00 -14.13
N ASP A 130 13.21 20.95 -13.80
CA ASP A 130 13.78 19.87 -12.99
C ASP A 130 13.07 19.75 -11.63
N THR A 131 13.01 18.52 -11.11
CA THR A 131 12.46 18.19 -9.79
C THR A 131 13.55 18.21 -8.73
N ASP A 132 13.15 18.37 -7.46
CA ASP A 132 14.02 18.34 -6.31
C ASP A 132 13.58 17.28 -5.29
N ILE A 133 14.35 17.11 -4.21
CA ILE A 133 14.07 16.14 -3.16
C ILE A 133 12.72 16.43 -2.47
N ILE A 134 12.33 17.70 -2.38
CA ILE A 134 11.09 18.12 -1.71
C ILE A 134 9.89 17.74 -2.57
N GLU A 135 9.90 18.05 -3.87
CA GLU A 135 8.89 17.64 -4.84
C GLU A 135 8.80 16.12 -4.92
N MET A 136 9.92 15.40 -4.91
CA MET A 136 9.93 13.94 -4.94
C MET A 136 9.30 13.34 -3.67
N LYS A 137 9.65 13.84 -2.49
CA LYS A 137 9.01 13.44 -1.21
C LYS A 137 7.51 13.77 -1.21
N ALA A 138 7.13 14.92 -1.76
CA ALA A 138 5.73 15.32 -1.89
C ALA A 138 4.94 14.36 -2.79
N ILE A 139 5.50 13.93 -3.92
CA ILE A 139 4.86 12.93 -4.80
C ILE A 139 4.66 11.61 -4.06
N ILE A 140 5.68 11.11 -3.37
CA ILE A 140 5.57 9.86 -2.61
C ILE A 140 4.48 9.99 -1.53
N GLY A 141 4.42 11.12 -0.84
CA GLY A 141 3.36 11.42 0.14
C GLY A 141 1.97 11.41 -0.47
N LEU A 142 1.79 12.02 -1.66
CA LEU A 142 0.51 12.01 -2.38
C LEU A 142 0.12 10.61 -2.86
N LEU A 143 1.10 9.78 -3.25
CA LEU A 143 0.86 8.36 -3.60
C LEU A 143 0.37 7.58 -2.38
N TYR A 144 1.01 7.74 -1.21
CA TYR A 144 0.52 7.12 0.02
C TYR A 144 -0.87 7.60 0.41
N LEU A 145 -1.14 8.91 0.26
CA LEU A 145 -2.46 9.46 0.55
C LEU A 145 -3.52 8.86 -0.39
N SER A 146 -3.24 8.75 -1.69
CA SER A 146 -4.15 8.11 -2.64
C SER A 146 -4.44 6.64 -2.29
N GLY A 147 -3.43 5.90 -1.82
CA GLY A 147 -3.59 4.52 -1.35
C GLY A 147 -4.42 4.44 -0.08
N SER A 148 -4.16 5.33 0.89
CA SER A 148 -4.92 5.40 2.15
C SER A 148 -6.40 5.71 1.94
N LEU A 149 -6.74 6.49 0.91
CA LEU A 149 -8.11 6.82 0.55
C LEU A 149 -8.81 5.69 -0.24
N ARG A 150 -8.10 4.59 -0.53
CA ARG A 150 -8.57 3.49 -1.41
C ARG A 150 -8.97 3.99 -2.80
N SER A 151 -8.35 5.07 -3.24
CA SER A 151 -8.62 5.75 -4.52
C SER A 151 -7.71 5.26 -5.65
N SER A 152 -7.19 4.03 -5.56
CA SER A 152 -6.26 3.46 -6.55
C SER A 152 -6.84 3.38 -7.96
N HIS A 153 -8.17 3.19 -8.07
CA HIS A 153 -8.90 3.13 -9.33
C HIS A 153 -9.70 4.41 -9.62
N GLN A 154 -9.60 5.42 -8.76
CA GLN A 154 -10.30 6.68 -8.95
C GLN A 154 -9.56 7.53 -9.98
N ASN A 155 -10.30 8.30 -10.78
CA ASN A 155 -9.67 9.23 -11.70
C ASN A 155 -8.85 10.25 -10.90
N LEU A 156 -7.59 10.45 -11.27
CA LEU A 156 -6.70 11.41 -10.62
C LEU A 156 -7.29 12.83 -10.61
N CYS A 157 -8.06 13.20 -11.64
CA CYS A 157 -8.75 14.48 -11.69
C CYS A 157 -9.72 14.66 -10.52
N ASP A 158 -10.38 13.60 -10.06
CA ASP A 158 -11.34 13.68 -8.96
C ASP A 158 -10.65 14.02 -7.63
N LEU A 159 -9.46 13.45 -7.40
CA LEU A 159 -8.67 13.74 -6.20
C LEU A 159 -8.23 15.22 -6.13
N TRP A 160 -8.03 15.85 -7.28
CA TRP A 160 -7.59 17.25 -7.43
C TRP A 160 -8.74 18.25 -7.65
N ARG A 161 -10.00 17.84 -7.52
CA ARG A 161 -11.15 18.74 -7.65
C ARG A 161 -11.12 19.85 -6.59
N THR A 162 -11.61 21.03 -6.96
CA THR A 162 -11.68 22.23 -6.10
C THR A 162 -13.11 22.65 -5.76
N ASP A 163 -14.11 21.90 -6.22
CA ASP A 163 -15.53 22.16 -6.01
C ASP A 163 -16.08 21.60 -4.69
N GLY A 164 -15.19 21.30 -3.74
CA GLY A 164 -15.52 20.75 -2.42
C GLY A 164 -15.65 19.22 -2.38
N LEU A 165 -15.51 18.53 -3.52
CA LEU A 165 -15.55 17.06 -3.59
C LEU A 165 -14.16 16.42 -3.73
N GLY A 166 -13.12 17.23 -3.95
CA GLY A 166 -11.73 16.77 -3.98
C GLY A 166 -11.13 16.65 -2.59
N VAL A 167 -9.85 16.25 -2.54
CA VAL A 167 -9.11 16.14 -1.29
C VAL A 167 -8.09 17.26 -1.20
N ASP A 168 -8.23 18.10 -0.18
CA ASP A 168 -7.51 19.37 -0.07
C ASP A 168 -5.99 19.23 -0.16
N TYR A 169 -5.45 18.18 0.45
CA TYR A 169 -4.02 17.91 0.46
C TYR A 169 -3.41 17.78 -0.94
N PHE A 170 -4.14 17.27 -1.93
CA PHE A 170 -3.58 17.04 -3.26
C PHE A 170 -3.31 18.37 -3.98
N HIS A 171 -4.32 19.22 -4.09
CA HIS A 171 -4.18 20.50 -4.78
C HIS A 171 -3.36 21.52 -3.97
N ALA A 172 -3.38 21.43 -2.64
CA ALA A 172 -2.54 22.26 -1.77
C ALA A 172 -1.04 21.89 -1.87
N THR A 173 -0.72 20.62 -2.15
CA THR A 173 0.67 20.17 -2.25
C THR A 173 1.29 20.47 -3.61
N MET A 174 0.62 20.11 -4.70
CA MET A 174 1.09 20.43 -6.06
C MET A 174 -0.02 20.40 -7.10
N ASN A 175 0.21 21.03 -8.24
CA ASN A 175 -0.74 21.00 -9.36
C ASN A 175 -0.79 19.61 -10.03
N ILE A 176 -1.99 19.15 -10.41
CA ILE A 176 -2.19 17.85 -11.09
C ILE A 176 -1.32 17.69 -12.35
N ARG A 177 -1.12 18.75 -13.13
CA ARG A 177 -0.27 18.71 -14.33
C ARG A 177 1.18 18.43 -13.98
N ARG A 178 1.69 19.05 -12.90
CA ARG A 178 3.05 18.83 -12.41
C ARG A 178 3.21 17.40 -11.86
N PHE A 179 2.23 16.93 -11.09
CA PHE A 179 2.22 15.57 -10.58
C PHE A 179 2.26 14.53 -11.71
N ARG A 180 1.36 14.63 -12.70
CA ARG A 180 1.34 13.76 -13.88
C ARG A 180 2.64 13.80 -14.67
N PHE A 181 3.18 15.00 -14.89
CA PHE A 181 4.43 15.19 -15.61
C PHE A 181 5.60 14.47 -14.92
N ILE A 182 5.75 14.63 -13.60
CA ILE A 182 6.84 13.98 -12.88
C ILE A 182 6.65 12.46 -12.87
N LEU A 183 5.42 11.95 -12.66
CA LEU A 183 5.17 10.50 -12.74
C LEU A 183 5.55 9.91 -14.11
N GLN A 184 5.26 10.61 -15.21
CA GLN A 184 5.66 10.17 -16.56
C GLN A 184 7.18 10.15 -16.73
N CYS A 185 7.88 11.10 -16.11
CA CYS A 185 9.33 11.22 -16.17
C CYS A 185 10.08 10.40 -15.11
N LEU A 186 9.39 9.79 -14.15
CA LEU A 186 9.99 9.10 -13.01
C LEU A 186 10.94 7.99 -13.47
N ARG A 187 12.19 8.01 -13.01
CA ARG A 187 13.20 6.99 -13.31
C ARG A 187 13.98 6.58 -12.07
N PHE A 188 14.44 5.34 -12.07
CA PHE A 188 15.14 4.71 -10.95
C PHE A 188 16.56 4.25 -11.33
N ASP A 189 17.01 4.53 -12.55
CA ASP A 189 18.27 4.04 -13.08
C ASP A 189 18.87 4.99 -14.13
N ASP A 190 20.17 4.84 -14.39
CA ASP A 190 20.86 5.61 -15.42
C ASP A 190 20.61 5.03 -16.81
N VAL A 191 19.93 5.81 -17.65
CA VAL A 191 19.69 5.51 -19.05
C VAL A 191 20.98 5.25 -19.85
N ASN A 192 22.10 5.86 -19.46
CA ASN A 192 23.37 5.73 -20.18
C ASN A 192 24.11 4.43 -19.86
N SER A 193 23.77 3.77 -18.74
CA SER A 193 24.32 2.45 -18.39
C SER A 193 23.63 1.30 -19.13
N ARG A 194 22.51 1.58 -19.79
CA ARG A 194 21.79 0.60 -20.61
C ARG A 194 22.51 0.47 -21.94
N ASN A 195 23.52 -0.39 -21.99
CA ASN A 195 24.11 -0.81 -23.26
C ASN A 195 22.98 -1.39 -24.12
N THR A 196 22.65 -0.68 -25.20
CA THR A 196 21.65 -1.06 -26.22
C THR A 196 22.36 -1.49 -27.48
#